data_AF-J0IRD2-F1
#
_entry.id   AF-J0IRD2-F1
#
_cell.length_a   1.000
_cell.length_b   1.000
_cell.length_c   1.000
_cell.angle_alpha   90.00
_cell.angle_beta   90.00
_cell.angle_gamma   90.00
#
_symmetry.space_group_name_H-M   'P 1'
#
loop_
_entity.id
_entity.type
_entity.pdbx_description
1 polymer ?
#
loop_
_entity_poly.entity_id
_entity_poly.type
_entity_poly.pdbx_seq_one_letter_code
_entity_poly.pdbx_strand_id
1 'polypeptide(L)'
;MIKKYENLDDFIFLEPSAGDGVFYDLFPKNRRIGIDIEPKRDGFIQCDFLNYQLPTHQKVICLGNPPFGHRGVMALEFINHARNCDFVCFILPMFFESQGKGSIKYRVKGLNLLYSERLEKNAFIDFKNKEVDVHCVFQIWSKKYQNKKSEFSWYKNRHKEPFSEYIKVFTVSLAKNRECGKEWIFNQKASFYISSTFYKSTQIVENFEEVKYQSGIAVVFTSADKVLNAKLKRLFKEIDWTKYASLATNSCYHLGKSHIFQALHDHLDSLKHN
;
A
#
# COMPACT_ATOMS: atom_id res chain seq x y z
N MET A 1 -13.17 -0.87 14.55
CA MET A 1 -11.74 -1.26 14.72
C MET A 1 -11.11 -0.70 16.00
N ILE A 2 -11.08 0.62 16.22
CA ILE A 2 -10.38 1.24 17.38
C ILE A 2 -10.90 0.79 18.75
N LYS A 3 -12.22 0.54 18.89
CA LYS A 3 -12.85 -0.01 20.12
C LYS A 3 -12.23 -1.30 20.65
N LYS A 4 -11.47 -2.04 19.83
CA LYS A 4 -10.72 -3.23 20.25
C LYS A 4 -9.50 -2.89 21.13
N TYR A 5 -9.05 -1.64 21.10
CA TYR A 5 -7.82 -1.18 21.73
C TYR A 5 -8.07 -0.13 22.83
N GLU A 6 -9.06 0.75 22.65
CA GLU A 6 -9.29 1.91 23.52
C GLU A 6 -10.80 2.24 23.61
N ASN A 7 -11.21 2.93 24.68
CA ASN A 7 -12.57 3.46 24.83
C ASN A 7 -12.72 4.77 24.04
N LEU A 8 -13.67 4.85 23.10
CA LEU A 8 -13.85 6.04 22.26
C LEU A 8 -14.31 7.28 23.05
N ASP A 9 -14.89 7.11 24.24
CA ASP A 9 -15.38 8.23 25.06
C ASP A 9 -14.25 9.08 25.65
N ASP A 10 -13.00 8.59 25.60
CA ASP A 10 -11.81 9.32 26.04
C ASP A 10 -11.26 10.30 24.98
N PHE A 11 -11.78 10.24 23.73
CA PHE A 11 -11.16 10.90 22.58
C PHE A 11 -11.92 12.12 22.07
N ILE A 12 -11.21 13.20 21.78
CA ILE A 12 -11.74 14.21 20.86
C ILE A 12 -11.57 13.76 19.40
N PHE A 13 -12.52 14.13 18.56
CA PHE A 13 -12.52 13.86 17.13
C PHE A 13 -12.13 15.12 16.38
N LEU A 14 -11.12 15.02 15.52
CA LEU A 14 -10.63 16.15 14.73
C LEU A 14 -10.78 15.82 13.24
N GLU A 15 -11.45 16.70 12.50
CA GLU A 15 -11.46 16.68 11.03
C GLU A 15 -10.54 17.78 10.50
N PRO A 16 -9.41 17.46 9.83
CA PRO A 16 -8.35 18.42 9.49
C PRO A 16 -8.59 19.19 8.18
N SER A 17 -9.58 18.80 7.39
CA SER A 17 -9.95 19.39 6.11
C SER A 17 -11.45 19.18 5.93
N ALA A 18 -12.21 19.86 6.78
CA ALA A 18 -13.59 19.52 7.06
C ALA A 18 -14.54 19.72 5.87
N GLY A 19 -14.22 20.61 4.93
CA GLY A 19 -15.06 20.94 3.79
C GLY A 19 -16.49 21.26 4.21
N ASP A 20 -17.45 20.46 3.75
CA ASP A 20 -18.88 20.58 4.11
C ASP A 20 -19.24 19.92 5.46
N GLY A 21 -18.29 19.25 6.12
CA GLY A 21 -18.45 18.70 7.47
C GLY A 21 -19.15 17.33 7.53
N VAL A 22 -19.09 16.55 6.46
CA VAL A 22 -19.81 15.26 6.37
C VAL A 22 -19.34 14.29 7.46
N PHE A 23 -18.03 14.21 7.76
CA PHE A 23 -17.56 13.39 8.88
C PHE A 23 -17.80 14.09 10.23
N TYR A 24 -17.56 15.39 10.33
CA TYR A 24 -17.80 16.20 11.53
C TYR A 24 -19.20 16.04 12.10
N ASP A 25 -20.22 15.95 11.24
CA ASP A 25 -21.62 15.75 11.63
C ASP A 25 -21.88 14.38 12.27
N LEU A 26 -21.03 13.38 12.02
CA LEU A 26 -21.08 12.06 12.63
C LEU A 26 -20.37 12.01 14.00
N PHE A 27 -19.58 13.04 14.34
CA PHE A 27 -18.82 13.06 15.60
C PHE A 27 -19.66 13.50 16.81
N PRO A 28 -19.29 13.08 18.03
CA PRO A 28 -19.94 13.54 19.26
C PRO A 28 -19.87 15.08 19.38
N LYS A 29 -21.03 15.72 19.51
CA LYS A 29 -21.17 17.19 19.42
C LYS A 29 -20.30 17.97 20.42
N ASN A 30 -20.08 17.40 21.61
CA ASN A 30 -19.30 18.00 22.69
C ASN A 30 -17.80 17.65 22.64
N ARG A 31 -17.33 16.88 21.65
CA ARG A 31 -15.97 16.32 21.59
C ARG A 31 -15.38 16.37 20.18
N ARG A 32 -15.66 17.43 19.43
CA ARG A 32 -15.29 17.51 18.01
C ARG A 32 -14.66 18.85 17.63
N ILE A 33 -13.70 18.80 16.71
CA ILE A 33 -12.97 19.93 16.15
C ILE A 33 -13.04 19.78 14.63
N GLY A 34 -13.49 20.83 13.93
CA GLY A 34 -13.45 20.91 12.48
C GLY A 34 -12.49 22.02 12.08
N ILE A 35 -11.53 21.71 11.22
CA ILE A 35 -10.55 22.66 10.68
C ILE A 35 -10.70 22.66 9.18
N ASP A 36 -10.72 23.84 8.59
CA ASP A 36 -10.60 23.99 7.15
C ASP A 36 -9.87 25.29 6.81
N ILE A 37 -9.15 25.31 5.67
CA ILE A 37 -8.48 26.52 5.19
C ILE A 37 -9.50 27.54 4.66
N GLU A 38 -10.62 27.05 4.13
CA GLU A 38 -11.77 27.82 3.65
C GLU A 38 -13.06 27.23 4.25
N PRO A 39 -13.37 27.53 5.52
CA PRO A 39 -14.54 26.98 6.19
C PRO A 39 -15.83 27.31 5.49
N LYS A 40 -16.65 26.30 5.26
CA LYS A 40 -18.00 26.45 4.68
C LYS A 40 -19.11 26.52 5.74
N ARG A 41 -18.76 26.42 7.02
CA ARG A 41 -19.71 26.33 8.14
C ARG A 41 -19.17 27.06 9.37
N ASP A 42 -20.09 27.66 10.12
CA ASP A 42 -19.78 28.29 11.40
C ASP A 42 -19.29 27.26 12.42
N GLY A 43 -18.33 27.68 13.26
CA GLY A 43 -17.73 26.83 14.29
C GLY A 43 -16.54 26.00 13.83
N PHE A 44 -16.23 25.98 12.53
CA PHE A 44 -14.96 25.48 12.04
C PHE A 44 -13.84 26.48 12.27
N ILE A 45 -12.65 25.97 12.60
CA ILE A 45 -11.46 26.77 12.76
C ILE A 45 -10.90 27.05 11.37
N GLN A 46 -10.86 28.32 10.95
CA GLN A 46 -10.20 28.73 9.72
C GLN A 46 -8.68 28.67 9.87
N CYS A 47 -8.04 27.66 9.32
CA CYS A 47 -6.59 27.47 9.43
C CYS A 47 -6.08 26.48 8.37
N ASP A 48 -4.87 26.69 7.87
CA ASP A 48 -4.12 25.61 7.24
C ASP A 48 -3.78 24.57 8.30
N PHE A 49 -4.34 23.37 8.18
CA PHE A 49 -4.12 22.29 9.13
C PHE A 49 -2.64 21.98 9.35
N LEU A 50 -1.78 22.12 8.34
CA LEU A 50 -0.34 21.87 8.50
C LEU A 50 0.34 22.87 9.45
N ASN A 51 -0.30 24.00 9.73
CA ASN A 51 0.12 25.00 10.73
C ASN A 51 -0.67 24.91 12.04
N TYR A 52 -1.71 24.07 12.10
CA TYR A 52 -2.54 23.93 13.28
C TYR A 52 -1.80 23.19 14.41
N GLN A 53 -1.82 23.75 15.61
CA GLN A 53 -1.24 23.13 16.79
C GLN A 53 -2.18 22.05 17.35
N LEU A 54 -1.76 20.79 17.24
CA LEU A 54 -2.57 19.67 17.74
C LEU A 54 -2.73 19.70 19.28
N PRO A 55 -3.91 19.28 19.80
CA PRO A 55 -4.13 19.12 21.23
C PRO A 55 -3.11 18.15 21.87
N THR A 56 -2.49 18.57 22.97
CA THR A 56 -1.38 17.83 23.63
C THR A 56 -1.78 17.06 24.87
N HIS A 57 -2.91 17.41 25.50
CA HIS A 57 -3.36 16.85 26.79
C HIS A 57 -4.65 16.02 26.70
N GLN A 58 -5.09 15.72 25.48
CA GLN A 58 -6.31 14.96 25.20
C GLN A 58 -5.97 13.84 24.22
N LYS A 59 -6.67 12.71 24.33
CA LYS A 59 -6.56 11.68 23.29
C LYS A 59 -7.28 12.17 22.04
N VAL A 60 -6.67 12.00 20.87
CA VAL A 60 -7.20 12.53 19.60
C VAL A 60 -7.33 11.45 18.56
N ILE A 61 -8.51 11.37 17.93
CA ILE A 61 -8.72 10.67 16.66
C ILE A 61 -8.82 11.74 15.57
N CYS A 62 -7.81 11.80 14.69
CA CYS A 62 -7.86 12.62 13.49
C CYS A 62 -8.50 11.80 12.37
N LEU A 63 -9.66 12.21 11.85
CA LEU A 63 -10.42 11.47 10.85
C LEU A 63 -10.89 12.41 9.74
N GLY A 64 -10.75 12.00 8.47
CA GLY A 64 -11.25 12.79 7.36
C GLY A 64 -10.78 12.30 5.99
N ASN A 65 -10.96 13.14 4.98
CA ASN A 65 -10.49 12.93 3.61
C ASN A 65 -9.55 14.08 3.22
N PRO A 66 -8.24 14.00 3.55
CA PRO A 66 -7.30 15.07 3.26
C PRO A 66 -7.15 15.29 1.75
N PRO A 67 -6.81 16.52 1.31
CA PRO A 67 -6.45 16.75 -0.08
C PRO A 67 -5.28 15.86 -0.50
N PHE A 68 -5.40 15.18 -1.64
CA PHE A 68 -4.39 14.17 -2.05
C PHE A 68 -3.08 14.80 -2.52
N GLY A 69 -3.15 15.91 -3.24
CA GLY A 69 -2.00 16.54 -3.89
C GLY A 69 -1.33 15.65 -4.94
N HIS A 70 -0.25 16.15 -5.55
CA HIS A 70 0.45 15.40 -6.59
C HIS A 70 1.02 14.09 -6.04
N ARG A 71 0.59 12.95 -6.61
CA ARG A 71 1.03 11.59 -6.22
C ARG A 71 0.86 11.28 -4.72
N GLY A 72 -0.12 11.89 -4.05
CA GLY A 72 -0.40 11.64 -2.62
C GLY A 72 0.48 12.40 -1.63
N VAL A 73 1.33 13.34 -2.09
CA VAL A 73 2.28 14.05 -1.22
C VAL A 73 1.57 14.89 -0.15
N MET A 74 0.49 15.59 -0.50
CA MET A 74 -0.27 16.40 0.45
C MET A 74 -0.92 15.52 1.53
N ALA A 75 -1.53 14.40 1.13
CA ALA A 75 -2.09 13.44 2.08
C ALA A 75 -1.02 12.86 3.04
N LEU A 76 0.22 12.64 2.55
CA LEU A 76 1.34 12.22 3.39
C LEU A 76 1.72 13.31 4.42
N GLU A 77 1.72 14.57 4.01
CA GLU A 77 1.99 15.71 4.91
C GLU A 77 0.93 15.81 6.00
N PHE A 78 -0.35 15.66 5.64
CA PHE A 78 -1.46 15.61 6.60
C PHE A 78 -1.30 14.48 7.63
N ILE A 79 -0.99 13.25 7.19
CA ILE A 79 -0.74 12.12 8.11
C ILE A 79 0.43 12.43 9.03
N ASN A 80 1.54 12.93 8.48
CA ASN A 80 2.75 13.20 9.24
C ASN A 80 2.59 14.36 10.22
N HIS A 81 1.75 15.34 9.90
CA HIS A 81 1.36 16.40 10.82
C HIS A 81 0.51 15.82 11.95
N ALA A 82 -0.49 15.00 11.61
CA ALA A 82 -1.37 14.31 12.55
C ALA A 82 -0.69 13.21 13.39
N ARG A 83 0.62 12.96 13.24
CA ARG A 83 1.35 11.86 13.92
C ARG A 83 1.31 11.88 15.44
N ASN A 84 1.01 13.04 16.04
CA ASN A 84 0.91 13.18 17.48
C ASN A 84 -0.46 12.76 18.03
N CYS A 85 -1.48 12.67 17.18
CA CYS A 85 -2.77 12.05 17.51
C CYS A 85 -2.59 10.55 17.79
N ASP A 86 -3.47 9.97 18.60
CA ASP A 86 -3.44 8.55 18.94
C ASP A 86 -3.80 7.67 17.75
N PHE A 87 -4.75 8.14 16.95
CA PHE A 87 -5.18 7.51 15.70
C PHE A 87 -5.35 8.54 14.58
N VAL A 88 -4.95 8.14 13.37
CA VAL A 88 -5.15 8.89 12.13
C VAL A 88 -5.94 7.99 11.16
N CYS A 89 -7.14 8.42 10.79
CA CYS A 89 -8.13 7.64 10.06
C CYS A 89 -8.50 8.35 8.76
N PHE A 90 -7.78 8.08 7.67
CA PHE A 90 -7.95 8.85 6.44
C PHE A 90 -8.39 8.00 5.25
N ILE A 91 -9.21 8.62 4.41
CA ILE A 91 -9.35 8.25 3.01
C ILE A 91 -8.11 8.76 2.26
N LEU A 92 -7.42 7.87 1.56
CA LEU A 92 -6.12 8.14 0.93
C LEU A 92 -6.12 7.63 -0.51
N PRO A 93 -5.28 8.17 -1.40
CA PRO A 93 -5.15 7.65 -2.75
C PRO A 93 -4.49 6.27 -2.73
N MET A 94 -4.75 5.44 -3.75
CA MET A 94 -4.22 4.07 -3.88
C MET A 94 -2.68 3.95 -3.82
N PHE A 95 -1.93 5.05 -3.93
CA PHE A 95 -0.48 5.05 -3.68
C PHE A 95 -0.13 4.55 -2.27
N PHE A 96 -1.01 4.73 -1.29
CA PHE A 96 -0.84 4.24 0.09
C PHE A 96 -1.06 2.72 0.25
N GLU A 97 -1.52 2.02 -0.78
CA GLU A 97 -1.58 0.54 -0.82
C GLU A 97 -0.30 -0.07 -1.42
N SER A 98 0.55 0.73 -2.07
CA SER A 98 1.72 0.22 -2.77
C SER A 98 2.75 -0.40 -1.81
N GLN A 99 3.36 -1.51 -2.23
CA GLN A 99 4.48 -2.18 -1.55
C GLN A 99 5.82 -1.99 -2.28
N GLY A 100 5.84 -1.11 -3.29
CA GLY A 100 7.01 -0.88 -4.11
C GLY A 100 8.15 -0.20 -3.35
N LYS A 101 9.37 -0.25 -3.91
CA LYS A 101 10.59 0.37 -3.38
C LYS A 101 10.41 1.86 -3.01
N GLY A 102 9.58 2.59 -3.76
CA GLY A 102 9.30 4.02 -3.55
C GLY A 102 7.92 4.31 -2.97
N SER A 103 7.25 3.33 -2.36
CA SER A 103 5.89 3.52 -1.84
C SER A 103 5.82 4.65 -0.81
N ILE A 104 4.83 5.54 -1.00
CA ILE A 104 4.59 6.69 -0.13
C ILE A 104 4.14 6.25 1.27
N LYS A 105 3.48 5.08 1.38
CA LYS A 105 3.05 4.47 2.64
C LYS A 105 4.21 4.39 3.65
N TYR A 106 5.40 3.99 3.19
CA TYR A 106 6.56 3.82 4.07
C TYR A 106 7.26 5.14 4.45
N ARG A 107 6.78 6.28 3.94
CA ARG A 107 7.26 7.61 4.32
C ARG A 107 6.46 8.22 5.48
N VAL A 108 5.40 7.53 5.94
CA VAL A 108 4.67 7.89 7.17
C VAL A 108 5.59 7.73 8.37
N LYS A 109 5.61 8.72 9.25
CA LYS A 109 6.53 8.82 10.39
C LYS A 109 5.79 8.67 11.71
N GLY A 110 6.33 7.83 12.60
CA GLY A 110 5.86 7.72 13.99
C GLY A 110 4.49 7.06 14.18
N LEU A 111 3.95 6.42 13.14
CA LEU A 111 2.67 5.73 13.16
C LEU A 111 2.80 4.32 12.58
N ASN A 112 1.93 3.41 13.03
CA ASN A 112 1.81 2.04 12.54
C ASN A 112 0.46 1.86 11.85
N LEU A 113 0.46 1.26 10.66
CA LEU A 113 -0.77 0.90 9.95
C LEU A 113 -1.48 -0.24 10.69
N LEU A 114 -2.69 0.01 11.19
CA LEU A 114 -3.53 -1.00 11.85
C LEU A 114 -4.56 -1.62 10.92
N TYR A 115 -5.06 -0.84 9.97
CA TYR A 115 -6.16 -1.24 9.10
C TYR A 115 -6.04 -0.56 7.75
N SER A 116 -6.36 -1.29 6.68
CA SER A 116 -6.40 -0.81 5.31
C SER A 116 -7.57 -1.49 4.59
N GLU A 117 -8.43 -0.71 3.96
CA GLU A 117 -9.60 -1.18 3.22
C GLU A 117 -9.77 -0.36 1.95
N ARG A 118 -9.89 -1.02 0.80
CA ARG A 118 -10.20 -0.34 -0.46
C ARG A 118 -11.65 0.12 -0.42
N LEU A 119 -11.89 1.36 -0.79
CA LEU A 119 -13.26 1.87 -0.90
C LEU A 119 -13.99 1.19 -2.07
N GLU A 120 -15.31 1.10 -1.92
CA GLU A 120 -16.21 0.63 -2.97
C GLU A 120 -16.16 1.56 -4.19
N LYS A 121 -16.58 1.03 -5.35
CA LYS A 121 -16.71 1.85 -6.56
C LYS A 121 -17.75 2.94 -6.34
N ASN A 122 -17.58 4.07 -7.01
CA ASN A 122 -18.51 5.21 -6.95
C ASN A 122 -18.71 5.79 -5.53
N ALA A 123 -17.74 5.63 -4.62
CA ALA A 123 -17.83 6.13 -3.24
C ALA A 123 -17.75 7.67 -3.10
N PHE A 124 -17.65 8.41 -4.21
CA PHE A 124 -17.48 9.86 -4.22
C PHE A 124 -18.53 10.53 -5.09
N ILE A 125 -18.90 11.75 -4.71
CA ILE A 125 -19.80 12.62 -5.45
C ILE A 125 -19.02 13.84 -5.92
N ASP A 126 -19.15 14.23 -7.18
CA ASP A 126 -18.52 15.43 -7.73
C ASP A 126 -19.34 16.71 -7.45
N PHE A 127 -18.82 17.86 -7.88
CA PHE A 127 -19.47 19.16 -7.72
C PHE A 127 -20.79 19.31 -8.51
N LYS A 128 -21.11 18.37 -9.40
CA LYS A 128 -22.38 18.30 -10.14
C LYS A 128 -23.34 17.26 -9.55
N ASN A 129 -23.05 16.78 -8.34
CA ASN A 129 -23.81 15.76 -7.64
C ASN A 129 -23.86 14.41 -8.38
N LYS A 130 -22.80 14.08 -9.13
CA LYS A 130 -22.68 12.81 -9.84
C LYS A 130 -21.70 11.88 -9.13
N GLU A 131 -22.05 10.59 -9.05
CA GLU A 131 -21.14 9.53 -8.63
C GLU A 131 -19.90 9.45 -9.53
N VAL A 132 -18.72 9.39 -8.91
CA VAL A 132 -17.43 9.25 -9.59
C VAL A 132 -16.60 8.13 -8.98
N ASP A 133 -15.99 7.32 -9.85
CA ASP A 133 -15.13 6.20 -9.45
C ASP A 133 -13.70 6.70 -9.21
N VAL A 134 -13.44 7.16 -7.98
CA VAL A 134 -12.08 7.52 -7.53
C VAL A 134 -11.56 6.39 -6.65
N HIS A 135 -10.55 5.67 -7.14
CA HIS A 135 -9.96 4.58 -6.38
C HIS A 135 -9.17 5.11 -5.19
N CYS A 136 -9.62 4.73 -4.01
CA CYS A 136 -9.08 5.17 -2.73
C CYS A 136 -9.02 4.01 -1.73
N VAL A 137 -8.26 4.22 -0.67
CA VAL A 137 -8.13 3.30 0.45
C VAL A 137 -8.42 4.06 1.74
N PHE A 138 -9.24 3.49 2.62
CA PHE A 138 -9.38 3.95 3.98
C PHE A 138 -8.35 3.27 4.87
N GLN A 139 -7.56 4.05 5.59
CA GLN A 139 -6.52 3.52 6.48
C GLN A 139 -6.65 4.08 7.89
N ILE A 140 -6.42 3.20 8.87
CA ILE A 140 -6.29 3.56 10.28
C ILE A 140 -4.84 3.34 10.69
N TRP A 141 -4.21 4.42 11.11
CA TRP A 141 -2.85 4.47 11.63
C TRP A 141 -2.90 4.74 13.13
N SER A 142 -1.98 4.14 13.89
CA SER A 142 -1.89 4.37 15.34
C SER A 142 -0.47 4.70 15.78
N LYS A 143 -0.38 5.65 16.71
CA LYS A 143 0.87 6.02 17.38
C LYS A 143 1.38 4.94 18.34
N LYS A 144 0.45 4.22 18.99
CA LYS A 144 0.76 3.26 20.07
C LYS A 144 0.66 1.81 19.64
N TYR A 145 -0.39 1.47 18.88
CA TYR A 145 -0.69 0.08 18.55
C TYR A 145 -0.06 -0.30 17.22
N GLN A 146 0.28 -1.58 17.07
CA GLN A 146 0.84 -2.14 15.83
C GLN A 146 0.19 -3.48 15.49
N ASN A 147 0.15 -3.82 14.21
CA ASN A 147 -0.29 -5.15 13.78
C ASN A 147 0.79 -6.19 14.11
N LYS A 148 0.38 -7.40 14.52
CA LYS A 148 1.33 -8.50 14.86
C LYS A 148 1.97 -9.12 13.61
N LYS A 149 1.34 -8.99 12.45
CA LYS A 149 1.84 -9.55 11.19
C LYS A 149 2.97 -8.68 10.64
N SER A 150 4.16 -9.24 10.45
CA SER A 150 5.27 -8.57 9.77
C SER A 150 5.01 -8.53 8.27
N GLU A 151 4.88 -7.32 7.71
CA GLU A 151 4.89 -7.11 6.27
C GLU A 151 6.34 -6.91 5.80
N PHE A 152 6.71 -7.51 4.67
CA PHE A 152 8.00 -7.24 4.05
C PHE A 152 8.00 -5.81 3.51
N SER A 153 8.98 -5.01 3.94
CA SER A 153 9.17 -3.65 3.43
C SER A 153 10.38 -3.58 2.51
N TRP A 154 10.12 -3.50 1.20
CA TRP A 154 11.18 -3.23 0.24
C TRP A 154 11.84 -1.87 0.50
N TYR A 155 11.05 -0.88 0.92
CA TYR A 155 11.56 0.45 1.24
C TYR A 155 12.63 0.44 2.35
N LYS A 156 12.44 -0.37 3.41
CA LYS A 156 13.46 -0.55 4.46
C LYS A 156 14.74 -1.18 3.92
N ASN A 157 14.62 -2.04 2.91
CA ASN A 157 15.73 -2.73 2.28
C ASN A 157 16.23 -2.04 0.99
N ARG A 158 15.81 -0.81 0.68
CA ARG A 158 16.01 -0.16 -0.64
C ARG A 158 17.45 -0.01 -1.11
N HIS A 159 18.42 -0.12 -0.20
CA HIS A 159 19.86 -0.01 -0.47
C HIS A 159 20.52 -1.35 -0.83
N LYS A 160 19.80 -2.47 -0.66
CA LYS A 160 20.24 -3.80 -1.07
C LYS A 160 19.16 -4.45 -1.92
N GLU A 161 19.52 -5.44 -2.73
CA GLU A 161 18.51 -6.26 -3.37
C GLU A 161 17.92 -7.21 -2.31
N PRO A 162 16.60 -7.21 -2.09
CA PRO A 162 15.99 -8.12 -1.13
C PRO A 162 16.24 -9.58 -1.51
N PHE A 163 16.54 -10.42 -0.52
CA PHE A 163 16.75 -11.86 -0.71
C PHE A 163 17.83 -12.19 -1.74
N SER A 164 18.85 -11.33 -1.85
CA SER A 164 19.96 -11.45 -2.81
C SER A 164 20.79 -12.73 -2.66
N GLU A 165 20.69 -13.40 -1.52
CA GLU A 165 21.25 -14.71 -1.25
C GLU A 165 20.49 -15.86 -1.94
N TYR A 166 19.22 -15.65 -2.28
CA TYR A 166 18.35 -16.62 -2.96
C TYR A 166 18.10 -16.27 -4.43
N ILE A 167 17.68 -15.02 -4.70
CA ILE A 167 17.20 -14.59 -6.02
C ILE A 167 17.57 -13.14 -6.35
N LYS A 168 17.62 -12.85 -7.66
CA LYS A 168 17.46 -11.51 -8.23
C LYS A 168 16.17 -11.46 -9.04
N VAL A 169 15.47 -10.33 -8.99
CA VAL A 169 14.17 -10.18 -9.66
C VAL A 169 14.21 -9.01 -10.62
N PHE A 170 13.84 -9.26 -11.88
CA PHE A 170 13.84 -8.26 -12.95
C PHE A 170 12.47 -8.14 -13.59
N THR A 171 12.08 -6.92 -13.95
CA THR A 171 10.95 -6.71 -14.86
C THR A 171 11.46 -6.92 -16.27
N VAL A 172 10.74 -7.72 -17.04
CA VAL A 172 11.09 -8.07 -18.43
C VAL A 172 9.88 -7.81 -19.31
N SER A 173 10.07 -7.12 -20.43
CA SER A 173 8.98 -6.87 -21.37
C SER A 173 9.50 -6.60 -22.78
N LEU A 174 8.73 -7.05 -23.78
CA LEU A 174 8.86 -6.69 -25.20
C LEU A 174 7.62 -5.92 -25.70
N ALA A 175 6.74 -5.48 -24.79
CA ALA A 175 5.56 -4.70 -25.18
C ALA A 175 5.99 -3.35 -25.77
N LYS A 176 5.32 -2.92 -26.85
CA LYS A 176 5.68 -1.83 -27.78
C LYS A 176 6.09 -0.47 -27.15
N ASN A 177 5.79 -0.22 -25.88
CA ASN A 177 6.11 1.03 -25.16
C ASN A 177 6.76 0.82 -23.79
N ARG A 178 7.21 -0.39 -23.48
CA ARG A 178 7.71 -0.73 -22.13
C ARG A 178 8.85 -1.74 -22.15
N GLU A 179 9.57 -1.80 -23.27
CA GLU A 179 10.64 -2.77 -23.44
C GLU A 179 11.71 -2.62 -22.36
N CYS A 180 11.98 -3.70 -21.65
CA CYS A 180 12.99 -3.71 -20.58
C CYS A 180 13.47 -5.14 -20.32
N GLY A 181 14.66 -5.26 -19.73
CA GLY A 181 15.19 -6.56 -19.29
C GLY A 181 15.51 -7.54 -20.41
N LYS A 182 15.72 -7.08 -21.66
CA LYS A 182 16.04 -7.91 -22.84
C LYS A 182 17.24 -8.83 -22.62
N GLU A 183 18.22 -8.40 -21.83
CA GLU A 183 19.37 -9.22 -21.42
C GLU A 183 18.94 -10.54 -20.77
N TRP A 184 17.92 -10.49 -19.90
CA TRP A 184 17.37 -11.65 -19.22
C TRP A 184 16.37 -12.44 -20.06
N ILE A 185 16.02 -11.95 -21.26
CA ILE A 185 15.16 -12.65 -22.22
C ILE A 185 16.03 -13.43 -23.21
N PHE A 186 16.96 -12.76 -23.87
CA PHE A 186 17.66 -13.31 -25.05
C PHE A 186 19.06 -13.86 -24.73
N ASN A 187 19.79 -13.22 -23.81
CA ASN A 187 21.22 -13.46 -23.63
C ASN A 187 21.48 -14.37 -22.41
N GLN A 188 21.36 -13.82 -21.20
CA GLN A 188 21.63 -14.56 -19.96
C GLN A 188 20.58 -15.60 -19.66
N LYS A 189 19.32 -15.32 -20.04
CA LYS A 189 18.11 -16.06 -19.67
C LYS A 189 17.89 -16.14 -18.15
N ALA A 190 16.64 -16.01 -17.73
CA ALA A 190 16.28 -16.17 -16.32
C ALA A 190 16.20 -17.65 -15.90
N SER A 191 16.20 -17.93 -14.60
CA SER A 191 15.94 -19.28 -14.09
C SER A 191 14.49 -19.72 -14.33
N PHE A 192 13.56 -18.77 -14.30
CA PHE A 192 12.19 -18.89 -14.79
C PHE A 192 11.55 -17.49 -14.94
N TYR A 193 10.39 -17.45 -15.57
CA TYR A 193 9.59 -16.24 -15.76
C TYR A 193 8.19 -16.41 -15.20
N ILE A 194 7.52 -15.28 -14.91
CA ILE A 194 6.12 -15.23 -14.48
C ILE A 194 5.42 -14.11 -15.23
N SER A 195 4.21 -14.37 -15.73
CA SER A 195 3.36 -13.33 -16.34
C SER A 195 3.01 -12.26 -15.32
N SER A 196 3.26 -10.99 -15.67
CA SER A 196 2.99 -9.85 -14.78
C SER A 196 1.51 -9.52 -14.68
N THR A 197 0.69 -9.98 -15.63
CA THR A 197 -0.75 -9.74 -15.70
C THR A 197 -1.50 -11.06 -15.94
N PHE A 198 -2.52 -11.36 -15.13
CA PHE A 198 -3.35 -12.56 -15.25
C PHE A 198 -4.76 -12.36 -14.67
N TYR A 199 -5.70 -13.27 -14.94
CA TYR A 199 -7.10 -13.16 -14.46
C TYR A 199 -7.46 -14.16 -13.36
N LYS A 200 -7.21 -15.46 -13.57
CA LYS A 200 -7.54 -16.52 -12.61
C LYS A 200 -6.34 -17.00 -11.82
N SER A 201 -5.25 -17.30 -12.53
CA SER A 201 -3.98 -17.73 -11.95
C SER A 201 -2.84 -17.45 -12.93
N THR A 202 -1.62 -17.50 -12.42
CA THR A 202 -0.40 -17.54 -13.21
C THR A 202 0.51 -18.63 -12.66
N GLN A 203 1.41 -19.13 -13.49
CA GLN A 203 2.40 -20.13 -13.15
C GLN A 203 3.77 -19.64 -13.61
N ILE A 204 4.83 -20.27 -13.11
CA ILE A 204 6.17 -20.03 -13.65
C ILE A 204 6.32 -20.76 -14.99
N VAL A 205 7.08 -20.17 -15.91
CA VAL A 205 7.42 -20.75 -17.21
C VAL A 205 8.93 -20.69 -17.42
N GLU A 206 9.48 -21.62 -18.21
CA GLU A 206 10.92 -21.69 -18.43
C GLU A 206 11.39 -20.78 -19.57
N ASN A 207 10.50 -20.49 -20.53
CA ASN A 207 10.80 -19.66 -21.70
C ASN A 207 9.98 -18.38 -21.67
N PHE A 208 10.57 -17.27 -22.13
CA PHE A 208 9.89 -15.97 -22.10
C PHE A 208 8.73 -15.91 -23.10
N GLU A 209 8.78 -16.70 -24.17
CA GLU A 209 7.75 -16.81 -25.21
C GLU A 209 6.40 -17.26 -24.62
N GLU A 210 6.42 -17.98 -23.49
CA GLU A 210 5.23 -18.43 -22.76
C GLU A 210 4.65 -17.33 -21.83
N VAL A 211 5.36 -16.22 -21.65
CA VAL A 211 4.92 -15.08 -20.82
C VAL A 211 3.83 -14.31 -21.54
N LYS A 212 2.65 -14.25 -20.91
CA LYS A 212 1.48 -13.54 -21.45
C LYS A 212 1.76 -12.06 -21.64
N TYR A 213 1.21 -11.50 -22.72
CA TYR A 213 1.33 -10.09 -23.09
C TYR A 213 2.78 -9.61 -23.27
N GLN A 214 3.73 -10.53 -23.44
CA GLN A 214 5.16 -10.22 -23.58
C GLN A 214 5.67 -9.32 -22.45
N SER A 215 5.14 -9.48 -21.23
CA SER A 215 5.48 -8.66 -20.08
C SER A 215 5.36 -9.47 -18.79
N GLY A 216 6.47 -9.56 -18.06
CA GLY A 216 6.57 -10.45 -16.92
C GLY A 216 7.65 -10.05 -15.94
N ILE A 217 7.95 -11.02 -15.09
CA ILE A 217 9.02 -10.97 -14.11
C ILE A 217 9.98 -12.11 -14.43
N ALA A 218 11.25 -11.80 -14.58
CA ALA A 218 12.34 -12.76 -14.63
C ALA A 218 12.88 -12.96 -13.21
N VAL A 219 13.02 -14.21 -12.79
CA VAL A 219 13.65 -14.58 -11.52
C VAL A 219 14.91 -15.35 -11.81
N VAL A 220 16.01 -14.94 -11.18
CA VAL A 220 17.35 -15.50 -11.39
C VAL A 220 17.85 -16.02 -10.05
N PHE A 221 18.17 -17.31 -9.95
CA PHE A 221 18.81 -17.86 -8.77
C PHE A 221 20.23 -17.32 -8.60
N THR A 222 20.58 -16.96 -7.38
CA THR A 222 21.91 -16.43 -7.04
C THR A 222 22.84 -17.49 -6.45
N SER A 223 22.28 -18.59 -5.94
CA SER A 223 23.05 -19.70 -5.37
C SER A 223 23.45 -20.72 -6.44
N ALA A 224 24.66 -21.29 -6.30
CA ALA A 224 25.10 -22.45 -7.07
C ALA A 224 24.53 -23.78 -6.54
N ASP A 225 23.90 -23.77 -5.35
CA ASP A 225 23.29 -24.95 -4.74
C ASP A 225 22.04 -25.39 -5.52
N LYS A 226 22.18 -26.51 -6.23
CA LYS A 226 21.11 -27.10 -7.04
C LYS A 226 19.93 -27.59 -6.20
N VAL A 227 20.17 -28.04 -4.96
CA VAL A 227 19.10 -28.51 -4.07
C VAL A 227 18.26 -27.33 -3.60
N LEU A 228 18.89 -26.24 -3.17
CA LEU A 228 18.21 -25.00 -2.82
C LEU A 228 17.42 -24.44 -4.01
N ASN A 229 18.03 -24.40 -5.20
CA ASN A 229 17.37 -23.90 -6.41
C ASN A 229 16.17 -24.76 -6.81
N ALA A 230 16.23 -26.08 -6.65
CA ALA A 230 15.09 -26.96 -6.85
C ALA A 230 13.96 -26.70 -5.84
N LYS A 231 14.31 -26.49 -4.55
CA LYS A 231 13.35 -26.11 -3.50
C LYS A 231 12.65 -24.78 -3.83
N LEU A 232 13.42 -23.76 -4.21
CA LEU A 232 12.89 -22.45 -4.65
C LEU A 232 11.96 -22.60 -5.86
N LYS A 233 12.38 -23.35 -6.90
CA LYS A 233 11.56 -23.55 -8.09
C LYS A 233 10.23 -24.25 -7.77
N ARG A 234 10.24 -25.25 -6.87
CA ARG A 234 9.03 -25.92 -6.40
C ARG A 234 8.11 -24.96 -5.64
N LEU A 235 8.66 -24.21 -4.68
CA LEU A 235 7.92 -23.19 -3.93
C LEU A 235 7.17 -22.23 -4.86
N PHE A 236 7.85 -21.68 -5.87
CA PHE A 236 7.25 -20.73 -6.82
C PHE A 236 6.15 -21.32 -7.71
N LYS A 237 6.17 -22.63 -7.97
CA LYS A 237 5.08 -23.34 -8.68
C LYS A 237 3.83 -23.51 -7.81
N GLU A 238 4.03 -23.70 -6.51
CA GLU A 238 2.97 -23.99 -5.55
C GLU A 238 2.30 -22.71 -5.00
N ILE A 239 2.95 -21.55 -5.12
CA ILE A 239 2.39 -20.27 -4.69
C ILE A 239 1.10 -19.95 -5.45
N ASP A 240 0.03 -19.72 -4.69
CA ASP A 240 -1.18 -19.07 -5.17
C ASP A 240 -0.95 -17.55 -5.30
N TRP A 241 -0.59 -17.13 -6.51
CA TRP A 241 -0.27 -15.74 -6.81
C TRP A 241 -1.44 -14.77 -6.66
N THR A 242 -2.70 -15.24 -6.61
CA THR A 242 -3.86 -14.36 -6.36
C THR A 242 -3.82 -13.74 -4.97
N LYS A 243 -3.18 -14.40 -4.00
CA LYS A 243 -3.00 -13.92 -2.62
C LYS A 243 -1.94 -12.81 -2.49
N TYR A 244 -1.06 -12.70 -3.49
CA TYR A 244 0.07 -11.77 -3.47
C TYR A 244 -0.09 -10.62 -4.47
N ALA A 245 -0.71 -10.88 -5.62
CA ALA A 245 -0.85 -9.89 -6.68
C ALA A 245 -1.86 -8.78 -6.33
N SER A 246 -1.67 -7.61 -6.92
CA SER A 246 -2.62 -6.50 -6.81
C SER A 246 -3.76 -6.66 -7.81
N LEU A 247 -5.00 -6.75 -7.34
CA LEU A 247 -6.18 -6.74 -8.21
C LEU A 247 -6.44 -5.33 -8.76
N ALA A 248 -6.49 -5.20 -10.09
CA ALA A 248 -6.85 -4.00 -10.82
C ALA A 248 -8.36 -3.92 -11.10
N THR A 249 -8.78 -2.78 -11.60
CA THR A 249 -10.20 -2.38 -11.74
C THR A 249 -10.93 -3.11 -12.85
N ASN A 250 -10.19 -3.58 -13.85
CA ASN A 250 -10.61 -4.50 -14.91
C ASN A 250 -10.56 -5.98 -14.48
N SER A 251 -10.48 -6.24 -13.17
CA SER A 251 -10.44 -7.58 -12.57
C SER A 251 -9.23 -8.43 -12.96
N CYS A 252 -8.16 -7.83 -13.52
CA CYS A 252 -6.90 -8.52 -13.69
C CYS A 252 -5.97 -8.32 -12.49
N TYR A 253 -5.19 -9.33 -12.18
CA TYR A 253 -4.14 -9.27 -11.18
C TYR A 253 -2.83 -8.79 -11.81
N HIS A 254 -2.12 -7.93 -11.09
CA HIS A 254 -0.79 -7.47 -11.43
C HIS A 254 0.25 -7.94 -10.42
N LEU A 255 1.28 -8.61 -10.94
CA LEU A 255 2.49 -8.96 -10.22
C LEU A 255 3.61 -7.97 -10.53
N GLY A 256 4.45 -7.78 -9.52
CA GLY A 256 5.62 -6.92 -9.56
C GLY A 256 6.64 -7.46 -8.57
N LYS A 257 7.83 -6.86 -8.53
CA LYS A 257 8.94 -7.37 -7.71
C LYS A 257 8.60 -7.45 -6.22
N SER A 258 7.89 -6.45 -5.69
CA SER A 258 7.45 -6.45 -4.28
C SER A 258 6.59 -7.66 -3.93
N HIS A 259 5.73 -8.11 -4.85
CA HIS A 259 4.88 -9.29 -4.64
C HIS A 259 5.71 -10.57 -4.59
N ILE A 260 6.75 -10.68 -5.43
CA ILE A 260 7.71 -11.79 -5.39
C ILE A 260 8.44 -11.83 -4.04
N PHE A 261 8.94 -10.68 -3.59
CA PHE A 261 9.67 -10.58 -2.33
C PHE A 261 8.77 -10.87 -1.12
N GLN A 262 7.52 -10.40 -1.12
CA GLN A 262 6.56 -10.73 -0.05
C GLN A 262 6.25 -12.23 -0.03
N ALA A 263 6.04 -12.85 -1.21
CA ALA A 263 5.80 -14.29 -1.28
C ALA A 263 6.98 -15.11 -0.77
N LEU A 264 8.21 -14.71 -1.13
CA LEU A 264 9.41 -15.36 -0.60
C LEU A 264 9.54 -15.17 0.91
N HIS A 265 9.35 -13.95 1.41
CA HIS A 265 9.38 -13.63 2.85
C HIS A 265 8.46 -14.55 3.66
N ASP A 266 7.22 -14.72 3.22
CA ASP A 266 6.21 -15.52 3.93
C ASP A 266 6.52 -17.02 3.94
N HIS A 267 7.40 -17.49 3.06
CA HIS A 267 7.78 -18.90 2.91
C HIS A 267 9.25 -19.17 3.27
N LEU A 268 10.00 -18.20 3.81
CA LEU A 268 11.42 -18.38 4.13
C LEU A 268 11.68 -19.57 5.05
N ASP A 269 10.81 -19.80 6.04
CA ASP A 269 10.99 -20.89 6.99
C ASP A 269 10.87 -22.26 6.33
N SER A 270 10.08 -22.38 5.26
CA SER A 270 9.98 -23.60 4.45
C SER A 270 11.26 -23.92 3.66
N LEU A 271 12.15 -22.94 3.49
CA LEU A 271 13.44 -23.11 2.82
C LEU A 271 14.56 -23.51 3.79
N LYS A 272 14.40 -23.25 5.09
CA LYS A 272 15.40 -23.52 6.13
C LYS A 272 15.28 -24.90 6.77
N HIS A 273 14.12 -25.53 6.65
CA HIS A 273 13.87 -26.87 7.18
C HIS A 273 13.75 -27.90 6.04
N ASN A 274 14.41 -29.06 6.24
CA ASN A 274 14.72 -30.15 5.29
C ASN A 274 15.93 -29.89 4.39
#